data_AF-A0A7T5E717-F1
#
_entry.id   AF-A0A7T5E717-F1
#
_cell.length_a   1.000
_cell.length_b   1.000
_cell.length_c   1.000
_cell.angle_alpha   90.00
_cell.angle_beta   90.00
_cell.angle_gamma   90.00
#
_symmetry.space_group_name_H-M   'P 1'
#
loop_
_entity.id
_entity.type
_entity.pdbx_description
1 polymer ?
#
loop_
_entity_poly.entity_id
_entity_poly.type
_entity_poly.pdbx_seq_one_letter_code
_entity_poly.pdbx_strand_id
1 'polypeptide(L)' 'MVDSSDTTFMASLQQLVVNLLADHAYSICELAQECAQQLHEPMCEIMTPLADSLCDMVDRGRVHYDRQQHLVMLG' A
#
# COMPACT_ATOMS: atom_id res chain seq x y z
N MET A 1 -24.32 0.21 -6.82
CA MET A 1 -24.12 0.75 -5.46
C MET A 1 -22.68 0.43 -5.12
N VAL A 2 -21.83 1.43 -4.96
CA VAL A 2 -20.46 1.18 -4.51
C VAL A 2 -20.59 0.92 -3.02
N ASP A 3 -20.20 -0.27 -2.57
CA ASP A 3 -20.27 -0.65 -1.15
C ASP A 3 -19.38 0.32 -0.37
N SER A 4 -19.96 1.07 0.57
CA SER A 4 -19.24 2.05 1.39
C SER A 4 -18.07 1.42 2.17
N SER A 5 -18.13 0.10 2.37
CA SER A 5 -17.11 -0.75 2.98
C SER A 5 -15.82 -0.75 2.16
N ASP A 6 -15.92 -0.89 0.83
CA ASP A 6 -14.75 -0.99 -0.06
C ASP A 6 -13.98 0.34 -0.11
N THR A 7 -14.70 1.46 -0.12
CA THR A 7 -14.07 2.79 -0.07
C THR A 7 -13.36 3.06 1.25
N THR A 8 -13.90 2.53 2.36
CA THR A 8 -13.31 2.70 3.70
C THR A 8 -12.06 1.84 3.86
N PHE A 9 -12.10 0.62 3.34
CA PHE A 9 -10.95 -0.29 3.31
C PHE A 9 -9.81 0.32 2.48
N MET A 10 -10.08 0.77 1.25
CA MET A 10 -9.06 1.38 0.39
C MET A 10 -8.44 2.63 1.02
N ALA A 11 -9.25 3.50 1.63
CA ALA A 11 -8.75 4.67 2.33
C ALA A 11 -7.84 4.30 3.51
N SER A 12 -8.23 3.28 4.30
CA SER A 12 -7.44 2.77 5.42
C SER A 12 -6.10 2.19 4.94
N LEU A 13 -6.12 1.39 3.87
CA LEU A 13 -4.92 0.82 3.26
C LEU A 13 -3.98 1.91 2.76
N GLN A 14 -4.49 2.89 2.01
CA GLN A 14 -3.66 3.98 1.50
C GLN A 14 -3.01 4.80 2.62
N GLN A 15 -3.77 5.11 3.68
CA GLN A 15 -3.22 5.81 4.83
C GLN A 15 -2.15 4.99 5.53
N LEU A 16 -2.37 3.69 5.67
CA LEU A 16 -1.41 2.79 6.30
C LEU A 16 -0.11 2.68 5.51
N VAL A 17 -0.19 2.52 4.19
CA VAL A 17 0.98 2.50 3.29
C VAL A 17 1.83 3.76 3.48
N VAL A 18 1.21 4.93 3.51
CA VAL A 18 1.91 6.21 3.69
C VAL A 18 2.57 6.27 5.07
N ASN A 19 1.90 5.81 6.12
CA ASN A 19 2.45 5.80 7.47
C ASN A 19 3.67 4.88 7.57
N LEU A 20 3.60 3.67 7.00
CA LEU A 20 4.72 2.73 6.98
C LEU A 20 5.91 3.33 6.22
N LEU A 21 5.65 3.87 5.02
CA LEU A 21 6.69 4.44 4.16
C LEU A 21 7.33 5.72 4.73
N ALA A 22 6.73 6.35 5.75
CA ALA A 22 7.30 7.52 6.42
C ALA A 22 8.53 7.18 7.26
N ASP A 23 8.60 5.96 7.79
CA ASP A 23 9.67 5.53 8.69
C ASP A 23 10.73 4.69 7.96
N HIS A 24 10.34 3.94 6.93
CA HIS A 24 11.20 2.98 6.26
C HIS A 24 10.80 2.73 4.80
N ALA A 25 11.78 2.32 3.96
CA ALA A 25 11.50 1.87 2.60
C ALA A 25 11.27 0.36 2.61
N TYR A 26 10.22 -0.11 1.94
CA TYR A 26 9.78 -1.51 2.03
C TYR A 26 9.77 -2.16 0.65
N SER A 27 10.06 -3.45 0.57
CA SER A 27 9.64 -4.21 -0.60
C SER A 27 8.10 -4.30 -0.64
N ILE A 28 7.54 -4.54 -1.83
CA ILE A 28 6.07 -4.68 -1.99
C ILE A 28 5.52 -5.80 -1.10
N CYS A 29 6.26 -6.92 -0.98
CA CYS A 29 5.85 -8.05 -0.14
C CYS A 29 5.85 -7.70 1.35
N GLU A 30 6.86 -6.98 1.83
CA GLU A 30 6.90 -6.54 3.24
C GLU A 30 5.77 -5.54 3.54
N LEU A 31 5.53 -4.58 2.63
CA LEU A 31 4.38 -3.68 2.72
C LEU A 31 3.05 -4.42 2.81
N ALA A 32 2.84 -5.42 1.94
CA ALA A 32 1.64 -6.23 1.94
C ALA A 32 1.47 -7.00 3.25
N GLN A 33 2.56 -7.55 3.78
CA GLN A 33 2.58 -8.29 5.02
C GLN A 33 2.25 -7.40 6.23
N GLU A 34 2.82 -6.19 6.29
CA GLU A 34 2.52 -5.20 7.34
C GLU A 34 1.06 -4.73 7.25
N CYS A 35 0.58 -4.45 6.04
CA CYS A 35 -0.81 -4.04 5.83
C CYS A 35 -1.80 -5.15 6.22
N ALA A 36 -1.53 -6.40 5.82
CA ALA A 36 -2.33 -7.56 6.20
C ALA A 36 -2.43 -7.73 7.71
N GLN A 37 -1.31 -7.58 8.43
CA GLN A 37 -1.29 -7.69 9.89
C GLN A 37 -2.11 -6.60 10.56
N GLN A 38 -1.95 -5.34 10.14
CA GLN A 38 -2.61 -4.21 10.79
C GLN A 38 -4.10 -4.07 10.42
N LEU A 39 -4.49 -4.53 9.23
CA LEU A 39 -5.89 -4.56 8.80
C LEU A 39 -6.62 -5.84 9.21
N HIS A 40 -5.90 -6.81 9.79
CA HIS A 40 -6.43 -8.14 10.15
C HIS A 40 -7.02 -8.91 8.96
N GLU A 41 -6.42 -8.73 7.78
CA GLU A 41 -6.83 -9.37 6.54
C GLU A 41 -5.73 -10.32 6.03
N PRO A 42 -6.09 -11.38 5.28
CA PRO A 42 -5.09 -12.24 4.67
C PRO A 42 -4.34 -11.50 3.54
N MET A 43 -3.05 -11.79 3.39
CA MET A 43 -2.18 -11.11 2.41
C MET A 43 -2.72 -11.16 0.97
N CYS A 44 -3.40 -12.23 0.58
CA CYS A 44 -4.00 -12.36 -0.75
C CYS A 44 -5.09 -11.32 -1.03
N GLU A 45 -5.84 -10.90 -0.02
CA GLU A 45 -6.87 -9.85 -0.13
C GLU A 45 -6.25 -8.44 -0.14
N ILE A 46 -5.02 -8.29 0.35
CA ILE A 46 -4.29 -7.01 0.35
C ILE A 46 -3.53 -6.77 -0.95
N MET A 47 -2.98 -7.81 -1.58
CA MET A 47 -2.02 -7.65 -2.68
C MET A 47 -2.55 -6.83 -3.86
N THR A 48 -3.76 -7.13 -4.34
CA THR A 48 -4.35 -6.40 -5.47
C THR A 48 -4.68 -4.95 -5.10
N PRO A 49 -5.43 -4.68 -4.00
CA PRO A 49 -5.66 -3.32 -3.51
C PRO A 49 -4.39 -2.49 -3.28
N LEU A 50 -3.34 -3.14 -2.76
CA LEU A 50 -2.05 -2.49 -2.51
C LEU A 50 -1.38 -2.12 -3.83
N ALA A 51 -1.34 -3.02 -4.80
CA ALA A 51 -0.75 -2.74 -6.11
C ALA A 51 -1.47 -1.56 -6.79
N ASP A 52 -2.81 -1.56 -6.79
CA ASP A 52 -3.61 -0.47 -7.35
C ASP A 52 -3.34 0.86 -6.64
N SER A 53 -3.25 0.82 -5.31
CA SER A 53 -2.94 2.00 -4.49
C SER A 53 -1.54 2.54 -4.76
N LEU A 54 -0.54 1.66 -4.89
CA LEU A 54 0.83 2.07 -5.19
C LEU A 54 0.93 2.67 -6.59
N CYS A 55 0.25 2.11 -7.59
CA CYS A 55 0.18 2.69 -8.94
C CYS A 55 -0.41 4.11 -8.91
N ASP A 56 -1.57 4.32 -8.26
CA ASP A 56 -2.16 5.67 -8.13
C ASP A 56 -1.25 6.63 -7.37
N MET A 57 -0.55 6.17 -6.33
CA MET A 57 0.41 6.99 -5.60
C MET A 57 1.65 7.34 -6.42
N VAL A 58 2.15 6.42 -7.25
CA VAL A 58 3.26 6.69 -8.19
C VAL A 58 2.85 7.72 -9.23
N ASP A 59 1.66 7.57 -9.82
CA ASP A 59 1.13 8.51 -10.83
C ASP A 59 0.96 9.93 -10.26
N ARG A 60 0.65 10.01 -8.96
CA ARG A 60 0.55 11.28 -8.20
C ARG A 60 1.87 11.78 -7.63
N GLY A 61 2.98 11.04 -7.81
CA GLY A 61 4.29 11.39 -7.28
C GLY A 61 4.40 11.32 -5.76
N ARG A 62 3.54 10.55 -5.08
CA ARG A 62 3.56 10.38 -3.62
C ARG A 62 4.50 9.27 -3.14
N VAL A 63 4.76 8.29 -3.99
CA VAL A 63 5.70 7.21 -3.73
C VAL A 63 6.57 6.96 -4.94
N HIS A 64 7.78 6.45 -4.71
CA HIS A 64 8.71 6.03 -5.72
C HIS A 64 9.02 4.53 -5.57
N TYR A 65 9.19 3.84 -6.69
CA TYR A 65 9.68 2.46 -6.71
C TYR A 65 11.11 2.42 -7.26
N ASP A 66 12.07 2.12 -6.40
CA ASP A 66 13.44 1.85 -6.78
C ASP A 66 13.53 0.45 -7.38
N ARG A 67 13.70 0.40 -8.71
CA ARG A 67 13.81 -0.86 -9.47
C ARG A 67 15.10 -1.62 -9.21
N GLN A 68 16.17 -0.96 -8.75
CA GLN A 68 17.44 -1.62 -8.47
C GLN A 68 17.40 -2.36 -7.12
N GLN A 69 16.75 -1.75 -6.13
CA GLN A 69 16.64 -2.30 -4.79
C GLN A 69 15.32 -3.04 -4.53
N HIS A 70 14.36 -2.94 -5.45
CA HIS A 70 13.00 -3.44 -5.31
C HIS A 70 12.25 -2.88 -4.09
N LEU A 71 12.50 -1.61 -3.77
CA LEU A 71 11.91 -0.92 -2.62
C LEU A 71 10.94 0.17 -3.07
N VAL A 72 9.89 0.34 -2.27
CA VAL A 72 8.93 1.44 -2.32
C VAL A 72 9.31 2.42 -1.20
N MET A 73 9.28 3.71 -1.51
CA MET A 73 9.56 4.80 -0.58
C MET A 73 8.66 6.00 -0.87
N LEU A 74 8.51 6.92 0.08
CA LEU A 74 7.82 8.19 -0.19
C LEU A 74 8.58 9.00 -1.25
N GLY A 75 7.80 9.66 -2.11
CA GLY A 75 8.27 10.53 -3.21
C GLY A 75 8.49 11.98 -2.79
#